data_AF-A0A2N0NDD1-F1
#
_entry.id   AF-A0A2N0NDD1-F1
#
_cell.length_a   1.000
_cell.length_b   1.000
_cell.length_c   1.000
_cell.angle_alpha   90.00
_cell.angle_beta   90.00
_cell.angle_gamma   90.00
#
_symmetry.space_group_name_H-M   'P 1'
#
loop_
_entity.id
_entity.type
_entity.pdbx_description
1 polymer ?
#
loop_
_entity_poly.entity_id
_entity_poly.type
_entity_poly.pdbx_seq_one_letter_code
_entity_poly.pdbx_strand_id
1 'polypeptide(L)' 'VIDNNRIPEISNPEYHKPKGHPPKCYKAVTEMANKQNITFSSITCSYCLEKGHNIRSCAKHKASERVV' A
#
# COMPACT_ATOMS: atom_id res chain seq x y z
N VAL A 1 35.50 -8.31 -55.01
CA VAL A 1 36.20 -8.05 -53.74
C VAL A 1 35.13 -7.87 -52.69
N ILE A 2 35.08 -8.73 -51.66
CA ILE A 2 34.06 -8.66 -50.61
C ILE A 2 34.66 -7.83 -49.47
N ASP A 3 34.13 -6.64 -49.26
CA ASP A 3 34.57 -5.72 -48.20
C ASP A 3 34.12 -6.23 -46.83
N ASN A 4 34.99 -6.99 -46.17
CA ASN A 4 34.74 -7.69 -44.90
C ASN A 4 34.80 -6.81 -43.62
N ASN A 5 34.66 -5.48 -43.69
CA ASN A 5 35.01 -4.61 -42.56
C ASN A 5 33.92 -3.65 -42.05
N ARG A 6 32.63 -3.87 -42.34
CA ARG A 6 31.58 -2.99 -41.79
C ARG A 6 30.97 -3.57 -40.51
N ILE A 7 31.62 -3.30 -39.39
CA ILE A 7 31.02 -3.51 -38.06
C ILE A 7 29.87 -2.50 -37.91
N PRO A 8 28.63 -2.92 -37.57
CA PRO A 8 27.56 -1.98 -37.27
C PRO A 8 27.91 -1.17 -36.03
N GLU A 9 27.84 0.16 -36.10
CA GLU A 9 27.94 1.01 -34.92
C GLU A 9 26.71 0.80 -34.02
N ILE A 10 26.87 0.00 -32.99
CA ILE A 10 25.85 -0.20 -31.95
C ILE A 10 26.01 0.95 -30.96
N SER A 11 25.06 1.90 -30.94
CA SER A 11 25.01 2.91 -29.90
C SER A 11 24.51 2.29 -28.60
N ASN A 12 25.14 2.66 -27.48
CA ASN A 12 24.63 2.27 -26.17
C ASN A 12 23.28 2.97 -25.91
N PRO A 13 22.30 2.27 -25.31
CA PRO A 13 21.05 2.90 -24.90
C PRO A 13 21.31 3.96 -23.83
N GLU A 14 20.62 5.08 -23.97
CA GLU A 14 20.72 6.20 -23.04
C GLU A 14 20.21 5.78 -21.65
N TYR A 15 21.05 5.95 -20.62
CA TYR A 15 20.66 5.61 -19.26
C TYR A 15 19.79 6.71 -18.64
N HIS A 16 18.53 6.38 -18.33
CA HIS A 16 17.66 7.28 -17.59
C HIS A 16 17.80 7.09 -16.08
N LYS A 17 18.34 8.09 -15.39
CA LYS A 17 18.42 8.09 -13.91
C LYS A 17 17.00 8.15 -13.31
N PRO A 18 16.65 7.25 -12.37
CA PRO A 18 15.38 7.31 -11.67
C PRO A 18 15.25 8.64 -10.90
N LYS A 19 14.09 9.27 -10.97
CA LYS A 19 13.76 10.41 -10.10
C LYS A 19 13.64 9.88 -8.66
N GLY A 20 14.40 10.47 -7.74
CA GLY A 20 14.38 10.07 -6.34
C GLY A 20 13.00 10.24 -5.71
N HIS A 21 12.64 9.37 -4.78
CA HIS A 21 11.42 9.51 -3.99
C HIS A 21 11.61 10.62 -2.93
N PRO A 22 10.57 11.44 -2.68
CA PRO A 22 10.59 12.38 -1.56
C PRO A 22 10.88 11.67 -0.24
N PRO A 23 11.63 12.31 0.68
CA PRO A 23 11.84 11.76 2.01
C PRO A 23 10.50 11.48 2.68
N LYS A 24 10.44 10.35 3.40
CA LYS A 24 9.28 9.98 4.20
C LYS A 24 9.05 11.06 5.26
N CYS A 25 8.04 11.90 5.09
CA CYS A 25 7.64 12.86 6.12
C CYS A 25 7.31 12.08 7.41
N TYR A 26 8.03 12.38 8.49
CA TYR A 26 7.71 11.87 9.83
C TYR A 26 6.37 12.48 10.26
N LYS A 27 5.34 11.65 10.42
CA LYS A 27 4.03 12.09 10.91
C LYS A 27 4.16 12.45 12.39
N ALA A 28 3.65 13.60 12.80
CA ALA A 28 3.70 14.02 14.19
C ALA A 28 2.85 13.07 15.05
N VAL A 29 3.36 12.69 16.23
CA VAL A 29 2.75 11.70 17.14
C VAL A 29 1.30 12.06 17.50
N THR A 30 0.96 13.35 17.51
CA THR A 30 -0.38 13.88 17.78
C THR A 30 -1.40 13.58 16.66
N GLU A 31 -0.95 13.39 15.41
CA GLU A 31 -1.82 12.96 14.31
C GLU A 31 -2.21 11.47 14.41
N MET A 32 -1.40 10.66 15.09
CA MET A 32 -1.60 9.20 15.18
C MET A 32 -2.84 8.87 16.02
N ALA A 33 -3.03 9.55 17.15
CA ALA A 33 -4.16 9.31 18.05
C ALA A 33 -5.49 9.80 17.45
N ASN A 34 -5.49 10.96 16.78
CA ASN A 34 -6.69 11.52 16.20
C ASN A 34 -7.20 10.68 15.01
N LYS A 35 -6.30 10.16 14.16
CA LYS A 35 -6.65 9.27 13.05
C LYS A 35 -7.29 7.97 13.52
N GLN A 36 -6.77 7.34 14.58
CA GLN A 36 -7.34 6.09 15.10
C GLN A 36 -8.76 6.29 15.62
N ASN A 37 -9.03 7.40 16.33
CA ASN A 37 -10.34 7.73 16.86
C ASN A 37 -11.37 8.06 15.75
N ILE A 38 -10.98 8.84 14.72
CA ILE A 38 -11.84 9.11 13.56
C ILE A 38 -12.13 7.83 12.77
N THR A 39 -11.13 6.97 12.62
CA THR A 39 -11.28 5.71 11.88
C THR A 39 -12.21 4.76 12.63
N PHE A 40 -12.09 4.64 13.94
CA PHE A 40 -12.97 3.79 14.74
C PHE A 40 -14.41 4.29 14.76
N SER A 41 -14.64 5.59 14.93
CA SER A 41 -16.00 6.16 15.01
C SER A 41 -16.78 6.11 13.70
N SER A 42 -16.09 6.11 12.56
CA SER A 42 -16.71 6.03 11.23
C SER A 42 -16.93 4.59 10.73
N ILE A 43 -16.24 3.60 11.32
CA ILE A 43 -16.36 2.20 10.91
C ILE A 43 -17.67 1.60 11.43
N THR A 44 -18.41 0.95 10.53
CA THR A 44 -19.58 0.12 10.84
C THR A 44 -19.29 -1.34 10.44
N CYS A 45 -19.63 -2.28 11.31
CA CYS A 45 -19.42 -3.69 11.07
C CYS A 45 -20.42 -4.22 10.05
N SER A 46 -19.96 -4.87 8.98
CA SER A 46 -20.85 -5.45 7.97
C SER A 46 -21.63 -6.69 8.45
N TYR A 47 -21.17 -7.35 9.52
CA TYR A 47 -21.83 -8.55 10.06
C TYR A 47 -22.95 -8.21 11.04
N CYS A 48 -22.67 -7.36 12.05
CA CYS A 48 -23.64 -7.02 13.09
C CYS A 48 -24.26 -5.62 12.97
N LEU A 49 -23.85 -4.83 11.97
CA LEU A 49 -24.33 -3.47 11.70
C LEU A 49 -24.07 -2.45 12.81
N GLU A 50 -23.28 -2.80 13.84
CA GLU A 50 -22.88 -1.90 14.92
C GLU A 50 -21.66 -1.06 14.52
N LYS A 51 -21.59 0.18 15.03
CA LYS A 51 -20.46 1.10 14.82
C LYS A 51 -19.30 0.77 15.76
N GLY A 52 -18.11 1.29 15.43
CA GLY A 52 -16.93 1.19 16.30
C GLY A 52 -16.03 -0.01 16.02
N HIS A 53 -16.40 -0.92 15.12
CA HIS A 53 -15.57 -2.09 14.80
C HIS A 53 -15.90 -2.63 13.39
N ASN A 54 -14.96 -3.37 12.79
CA ASN A 54 -15.18 -4.01 11.49
C ASN A 54 -15.44 -5.52 11.67
N ILE A 55 -15.82 -6.22 10.60
CA ILE A 55 -16.13 -7.65 10.64
C ILE A 55 -14.99 -8.52 11.21
N ARG A 56 -13.72 -8.16 10.96
CA ARG A 56 -12.55 -8.92 11.45
C ARG A 56 -12.41 -8.85 12.97
N SER A 57 -12.82 -7.74 13.58
CA SER A 57 -12.83 -7.55 15.03
C SER A 57 -14.19 -7.82 15.67
N CYS A 58 -15.20 -8.23 14.90
CA CYS A 58 -16.54 -8.49 15.40
C CYS A 58 -16.58 -9.76 16.26
N ALA A 59 -16.95 -9.61 17.54
CA ALA A 59 -17.07 -10.75 18.46
C ALA A 59 -18.11 -11.77 17.98
N LYS A 60 -19.24 -11.30 17.43
CA LYS A 60 -20.32 -12.17 16.93
C LYS A 60 -19.87 -12.99 15.71
N HIS A 61 -19.10 -12.38 14.79
CA HIS A 61 -18.53 -13.08 13.62
C HIS A 61 -17.51 -14.13 14.05
N LYS A 62 -16.57 -13.76 14.93
CA LYS A 62 -15.53 -14.68 15.43
C LYS A 62 -16.11 -15.84 16.24
N ALA A 63 -17.22 -15.63 16.94
CA ALA A 63 -17.91 -16.70 17.64
C ALA A 63 -18.55 -17.69 16.65
N SER A 64 -19.14 -17.20 15.55
CA SER A 64 -19.67 -18.05 14.49
C SER A 64 -18.59 -18.87 13.78
N GLU A 65 -17.41 -18.32 13.55
CA GLU A 65 -16.28 -19.05 12.94
C GLU A 65 -15.68 -20.14 13.82
N ARG A 66 -15.77 -20.00 15.15
CA ARG A 66 -15.23 -20.97 16.12
C ARG A 66 -16.15 -22.15 16.41
N VAL A 67 -17.39 -22.09 15.95
CA VAL A 67 -18.41 -23.15 16.14
C VAL A 67 -18.45 -24.09 14.92
N VAL A 68 -17.55 -23.91 13.94
CA VAL A 68 -17.33 -24.81 12.81
C VAL A 68 -16.13 -25.71 13.07
#